data_AF-A0A2N5HZA0-F1
#
_entry.id   AF-A0A2N5HZA0-F1
#
_cell.length_a   1.000
_cell.length_b   1.000
_cell.length_c   1.000
_cell.angle_alpha   90.00
_cell.angle_beta   90.00
_cell.angle_gamma   90.00
#
_symmetry.space_group_name_H-M   'P 1'
#
loop_
_entity.id
_entity.type
_entity.pdbx_description
1 polymer ?
#
loop_
_entity_poly.entity_id
_entity_poly.type
_entity_poly.pdbx_seq_one_letter_code
_entity_poly.pdbx_strand_id
1 'polypeptide(L)'
;MINKVKVVGVSTGVFEVNHSFKGANDKIITALETEIRFTSANSISNTIKVIVFKDSIFERILSQKDKLVVIEGMLRTFNKNSWGKRIKEVFVAPVSVRNARPDTKQQNVVQITGEIIGKTNLKERTSGRFVAEGQVKVKRNGTGFDFIPVVAFDDYAKLLNKAEEGTEITLKGRIHSRAFDFKYEENGEEKEVKRIALEVGVHKLEVEAKEDVQNEKDTKLGLQLGYRRIDKQHYNLVSSMMDNDYELVARKSSKGKYPVHLLKTGTFHYLDSVIKAKRMVNMNYM
;
A
#
# COMPACT_ATOMS: atom_id res chain seq x y z
N MET A 1 1.19 6.15 -1.89
CA MET A 1 1.12 4.70 -1.60
C MET A 1 -0.16 4.13 -2.19
N ILE A 2 -0.03 3.31 -3.24
CA ILE A 2 -1.14 2.64 -3.94
C ILE A 2 -1.28 1.21 -3.39
N ASN A 3 -2.50 0.75 -3.16
CA ASN A 3 -2.79 -0.66 -2.89
C ASN A 3 -4.15 -0.96 -3.49
N LYS A 4 -4.17 -1.60 -4.66
CA LYS A 4 -5.38 -1.87 -5.42
C LYS A 4 -5.35 -3.29 -5.93
N VAL A 5 -6.44 -4.01 -5.73
CA VAL A 5 -6.70 -5.30 -6.36
C VAL A 5 -8.04 -5.26 -7.07
N LYS A 6 -8.10 -5.89 -8.24
CA LYS A 6 -9.34 -6.20 -8.93
C LYS A 6 -9.34 -7.65 -9.37
N VAL A 7 -10.34 -8.41 -8.93
CA VAL A 7 -10.52 -9.82 -9.29
C VAL A 7 -11.94 -10.06 -9.77
N VAL A 8 -12.07 -10.86 -10.82
CA VAL A 8 -13.33 -11.48 -11.24
C VAL A 8 -13.25 -12.97 -10.88
N GLY A 9 -14.26 -13.47 -10.18
CA GLY A 9 -14.30 -14.85 -9.76
C GLY A 9 -15.67 -15.28 -9.29
N VAL A 10 -15.79 -16.52 -8.84
CA VAL A 10 -17.02 -17.17 -8.42
C VAL A 10 -17.06 -17.24 -6.90
N SER A 11 -18.12 -16.71 -6.29
CA SER A 11 -18.35 -16.77 -4.84
C SER A 11 -18.71 -18.19 -4.39
N THR A 12 -18.09 -18.65 -3.29
CA THR A 12 -18.45 -19.95 -2.70
C THR A 12 -19.77 -19.89 -1.92
N GLY A 13 -20.18 -18.70 -1.46
CA GLY A 13 -21.33 -18.53 -0.57
C GLY A 13 -21.09 -19.01 0.86
N VAL A 14 -19.90 -19.52 1.17
CA VAL A 14 -19.53 -20.06 2.48
C VAL A 14 -18.77 -18.99 3.26
N PHE A 15 -19.13 -18.81 4.53
CA PHE A 15 -18.47 -17.89 5.44
C PHE A 15 -18.04 -18.59 6.71
N GLU A 16 -16.87 -18.21 7.20
CA GLU A 16 -16.38 -18.55 8.53
C GLU A 16 -16.20 -17.29 9.35
N VAL A 17 -16.48 -17.37 10.65
CA VAL A 17 -16.19 -16.26 11.56
C VAL A 17 -14.68 -16.13 11.67
N ASN A 18 -14.14 -14.98 11.25
CA ASN A 18 -12.71 -14.72 11.34
C ASN A 18 -12.34 -14.16 12.72
N HIS A 19 -12.99 -13.08 13.14
CA HIS A 19 -12.87 -12.50 14.49
C HIS A 19 -14.08 -11.59 14.80
N SER A 20 -14.28 -11.30 16.09
CA SER A 20 -15.26 -10.30 16.53
C SER A 20 -14.62 -9.32 17.50
N PHE A 21 -15.05 -8.06 17.47
CA PHE A 21 -14.55 -7.01 18.35
C PHE A 21 -15.67 -6.05 18.73
N LYS A 22 -15.49 -5.36 19.86
CA LYS A 22 -16.44 -4.35 20.35
C LYS A 22 -16.25 -3.06 19.55
N GLY A 23 -17.31 -2.58 18.90
CA GLY A 23 -17.33 -1.29 18.21
C GLY A 23 -17.63 -0.11 19.14
N ALA A 24 -17.70 1.09 18.57
CA ALA A 24 -17.86 2.35 19.31
C ALA A 24 -19.14 2.47 20.18
N ASN A 25 -20.18 1.68 19.88
CA ASN A 25 -21.47 1.70 20.60
C ASN A 25 -21.74 0.39 21.34
N ASP A 26 -20.69 -0.29 21.80
CA ASP A 26 -20.76 -1.61 22.43
C ASP A 26 -21.32 -2.74 21.54
N LYS A 27 -21.68 -2.43 20.29
CA LYS A 27 -22.08 -3.41 19.28
C LYS A 27 -20.90 -4.30 18.93
N ILE A 28 -21.13 -5.60 18.97
CA ILE A 28 -20.17 -6.59 18.48
C ILE A 28 -20.16 -6.50 16.95
N ILE A 29 -18.99 -6.22 16.39
CA ILE A 29 -18.72 -6.25 14.96
C ILE A 29 -18.02 -7.58 14.67
N THR A 30 -18.60 -8.37 13.77
CA THR A 30 -18.04 -9.66 13.36
C THR A 30 -17.47 -9.54 11.95
N ALA A 31 -16.21 -9.90 11.79
CA ALA A 31 -15.57 -10.08 10.49
C ALA A 31 -15.76 -11.53 10.03
N LEU A 32 -16.20 -11.69 8.78
CA LEU A 32 -16.43 -12.97 8.13
C LEU A 32 -15.40 -13.16 7.00
N GLU A 33 -14.81 -14.34 6.95
CA GLU A 33 -13.93 -14.77 5.86
C GLU A 33 -14.73 -15.61 4.87
N THR A 34 -14.56 -15.34 3.59
CA THR A 34 -15.12 -16.13 2.48
C THR A 34 -14.08 -16.30 1.37
N GLU A 35 -14.35 -17.24 0.49
CA GLU A 35 -13.46 -17.59 -0.62
C GLU A 35 -14.09 -17.22 -1.96
N ILE A 36 -13.26 -16.73 -2.88
CA ILE A 36 -13.64 -16.51 -4.28
C ILE A 36 -12.69 -17.30 -5.14
N ARG A 37 -13.25 -18.11 -6.04
CA ARG A 37 -12.50 -19.01 -6.90
C ARG A 37 -12.43 -18.45 -8.31
N PHE A 38 -11.28 -18.53 -8.95
CA PHE A 38 -11.16 -18.17 -10.35
C PHE A 38 -10.08 -19.00 -11.04
N THR A 39 -10.23 -19.18 -12.34
CA THR A 39 -9.24 -19.89 -13.15
C THR A 39 -8.43 -18.86 -13.94
N SER A 40 -7.11 -18.93 -13.82
CA SER A 40 -6.20 -18.10 -14.59
C SER A 40 -6.17 -18.53 -16.07
N ALA A 41 -5.62 -17.69 -16.95
CA ALA A 41 -5.51 -18.00 -18.38
C ALA A 41 -4.74 -19.30 -18.67
N ASN A 42 -3.87 -19.74 -17.75
CA ASN A 42 -3.10 -20.98 -17.88
C ASN A 42 -3.82 -22.19 -17.26
N SER A 43 -5.13 -22.13 -17.09
CA SER A 43 -5.97 -23.17 -16.47
C SER A 43 -5.64 -23.50 -15.01
N ILE A 44 -4.87 -22.64 -14.33
CA ILE A 44 -4.58 -22.80 -12.90
C ILE A 44 -5.73 -22.19 -12.09
N SER A 45 -6.39 -23.02 -11.30
CA SER A 45 -7.40 -22.61 -10.32
C SER A 45 -6.74 -21.88 -9.16
N ASN A 46 -7.29 -20.73 -8.81
CA ASN A 46 -6.85 -19.91 -7.69
C ASN A 46 -8.03 -19.64 -6.75
N THR A 47 -7.73 -19.54 -5.47
CA THR A 47 -8.69 -19.16 -4.43
C THR A 47 -8.19 -17.91 -3.71
N ILE A 48 -9.00 -16.85 -3.68
CA ILE A 48 -8.71 -15.67 -2.87
C ILE A 48 -9.56 -15.66 -1.63
N LYS A 49 -8.95 -15.22 -0.53
CA LYS A 49 -9.64 -14.94 0.73
C LYS A 49 -10.12 -13.50 0.72
N VAL A 50 -11.38 -13.31 1.07
CA VAL A 50 -12.02 -12.00 1.19
C VAL A 50 -12.57 -11.90 2.60
N ILE A 51 -12.28 -10.81 3.30
CA ILE A 51 -12.87 -10.53 4.60
C ILE A 51 -13.87 -9.40 4.45
N VAL A 52 -15.10 -9.64 4.90
CA VAL A 52 -16.20 -8.67 4.95
C VAL A 52 -16.71 -8.57 6.38
N PHE A 53 -17.56 -7.58 6.65
CA PHE A 53 -18.26 -7.50 7.93
C PHE A 53 -19.63 -8.16 7.81
N LYS A 54 -20.05 -8.80 8.91
CA LYS A 54 -21.41 -9.31 9.06
C LYS A 54 -22.43 -8.18 8.86
N ASP A 55 -23.56 -8.51 8.26
CA ASP A 55 -24.67 -7.66 7.86
C ASP A 55 -24.31 -6.60 6.80
N SER A 56 -23.10 -6.66 6.21
CA SER A 56 -22.69 -5.74 5.14
C SER A 56 -23.33 -6.11 3.80
N ILE A 57 -23.43 -5.12 2.91
CA ILE A 57 -23.85 -5.36 1.52
C ILE A 57 -22.92 -6.35 0.80
N PHE A 58 -21.63 -6.40 1.18
CA PHE A 58 -20.67 -7.31 0.57
C PHE A 58 -20.96 -8.77 0.97
N GLU A 59 -21.29 -9.03 2.23
CA GLU A 59 -21.73 -10.36 2.66
C GLU A 59 -22.96 -10.80 1.87
N ARG A 60 -23.98 -9.94 1.75
CA ARG A 60 -25.22 -10.24 1.01
C ARG A 60 -25.00 -10.58 -0.47
N ILE A 61 -23.98 -10.00 -1.11
CA ILE A 61 -23.65 -10.32 -2.50
C ILE A 61 -22.86 -11.62 -2.56
N LEU A 62 -21.84 -11.76 -1.70
CA LEU A 62 -20.93 -12.91 -1.71
C LEU A 62 -21.57 -14.20 -1.15
N SER A 63 -22.68 -14.11 -0.43
CA SER A 63 -23.49 -15.26 0.01
C SER A 63 -24.26 -15.93 -1.11
N GLN A 64 -24.39 -15.29 -2.27
CA GLN A 64 -24.97 -15.91 -3.45
C GLN A 64 -23.97 -16.92 -4.00
N LYS A 65 -24.16 -18.19 -3.65
CA LYS A 65 -23.30 -19.29 -4.08
C LYS A 65 -23.25 -19.39 -5.61
N ASP A 66 -22.05 -19.71 -6.11
CA ASP A 66 -21.75 -19.96 -7.53
C ASP A 66 -22.07 -18.76 -8.45
N LYS A 67 -22.08 -17.54 -7.90
CA LYS A 67 -22.26 -16.31 -8.69
C LYS A 67 -20.92 -15.72 -9.11
N LEU A 68 -20.86 -15.30 -10.37
CA LEU A 68 -19.74 -14.52 -10.88
C LEU A 68 -19.81 -13.11 -10.30
N VAL A 69 -18.74 -12.68 -9.66
CA VAL A 69 -18.63 -11.39 -8.98
C VAL A 69 -17.36 -10.65 -9.41
N VAL A 70 -17.43 -9.32 -9.37
CA VAL A 70 -16.27 -8.43 -9.50
C VAL A 70 -15.98 -7.83 -8.15
N ILE A 71 -14.75 -7.98 -7.69
CA ILE A 71 -14.26 -7.47 -6.42
C ILE A 71 -13.14 -6.49 -6.68
N GLU A 72 -13.29 -5.28 -6.17
CA GLU A 72 -12.25 -4.26 -6.11
C GLU A 72 -11.94 -3.95 -4.65
N GLY A 73 -10.67 -3.85 -4.29
CA GLY A 73 -10.29 -3.65 -2.91
C GLY A 73 -8.80 -3.41 -2.71
N MET A 74 -8.34 -3.74 -1.50
CA MET A 74 -6.95 -3.63 -1.08
C MET A 74 -6.48 -4.98 -0.55
N LEU A 75 -5.22 -5.32 -0.81
CA LEU A 75 -4.60 -6.45 -0.14
C LEU A 75 -4.22 -6.06 1.29
N ARG A 76 -4.62 -6.88 2.25
CA ARG A 76 -4.38 -6.68 3.67
C ARG A 76 -3.69 -7.89 4.27
N THR A 77 -2.90 -7.65 5.30
CA THR A 77 -2.34 -8.71 6.13
C THR A 77 -2.71 -8.58 7.58
N PHE A 78 -2.94 -9.69 8.24
CA PHE A 78 -3.05 -9.73 9.68
C PHE A 78 -2.35 -10.99 10.20
N ASN A 79 -2.10 -11.01 11.50
CA ASN A 79 -1.53 -12.18 12.14
C ASN A 79 -2.67 -12.97 12.77
N LYS A 80 -2.91 -14.19 12.27
CA LYS A 80 -3.85 -15.14 12.85
C LYS A 80 -3.06 -16.06 13.79
N ASN A 81 -3.49 -16.16 15.03
CA ASN A 81 -2.98 -17.19 15.92
C ASN A 81 -3.73 -18.49 15.58
N SER A 82 -3.01 -19.52 15.17
CA SER A 82 -3.57 -20.81 14.78
C SER A 82 -2.71 -21.91 15.40
N TRP A 83 -3.29 -22.67 16.34
CA TRP A 83 -2.60 -23.72 17.11
C TRP A 83 -1.26 -23.26 17.70
N GLY A 84 -1.28 -22.12 18.39
CA GLY A 84 -0.10 -21.54 19.03
C GLY A 84 0.94 -20.92 18.07
N LYS A 85 0.73 -21.02 16.75
CA LYS A 85 1.61 -20.42 15.74
C LYS A 85 1.00 -19.14 15.19
N ARG A 86 1.82 -18.09 15.11
CA ARG A 86 1.47 -16.82 14.49
C ARG A 86 1.65 -16.91 12.98
N ILE A 87 0.55 -17.00 12.24
CA ILE A 87 0.55 -17.08 10.78
C ILE A 87 0.17 -15.72 10.21
N LYS A 88 1.00 -15.19 9.31
CA LYS A 88 0.67 -13.99 8.56
C LYS A 88 -0.25 -14.38 7.40
N GLU A 89 -1.47 -13.91 7.45
CA GLU A 89 -2.50 -14.21 6.47
C GLU A 89 -2.74 -12.99 5.58
N VAL A 90 -2.82 -13.21 4.28
CA VAL A 90 -3.10 -12.19 3.27
C VAL A 90 -4.54 -12.39 2.79
N PHE A 91 -5.30 -11.30 2.69
CA PHE A 91 -6.69 -11.31 2.25
C PHE A 91 -7.02 -10.04 1.47
N VAL A 92 -8.13 -10.07 0.73
CA VAL A 92 -8.70 -8.88 0.08
C VAL A 92 -9.70 -8.22 1.04
N ALA A 93 -9.47 -6.95 1.36
CA ALA A 93 -10.47 -6.08 1.98
C ALA A 93 -11.22 -5.33 0.86
N PRO A 94 -12.49 -5.66 0.59
CA PRO A 94 -13.23 -5.08 -0.51
C PRO A 94 -13.58 -3.62 -0.25
N VAL A 95 -13.53 -2.82 -1.31
CA VAL A 95 -14.08 -1.46 -1.40
C VAL A 95 -15.32 -1.45 -2.29
N SER A 96 -15.41 -2.41 -3.23
CA SER A 96 -16.58 -2.63 -4.08
C SER A 96 -16.73 -4.12 -4.38
N VAL A 97 -17.96 -4.60 -4.28
CA VAL A 97 -18.36 -5.95 -4.72
C VAL A 97 -19.64 -5.82 -5.51
N ARG A 98 -19.71 -6.48 -6.67
CA ARG A 98 -20.92 -6.52 -7.49
C ARG A 98 -21.02 -7.82 -8.26
N ASN A 99 -22.24 -8.21 -8.61
CA ASN A 99 -22.45 -9.28 -9.58
C ASN A 99 -21.86 -8.87 -10.94
N ALA A 100 -21.15 -9.81 -11.55
CA ALA A 100 -20.61 -9.67 -12.88
C ALA A 100 -21.70 -9.93 -13.93
N ARG A 101 -21.60 -9.26 -15.08
CA ARG A 101 -22.40 -9.60 -16.26
C ARG A 101 -21.78 -10.84 -16.95
N PRO A 102 -22.56 -11.64 -17.70
CA PRO A 102 -22.05 -12.82 -18.39
C PRO A 102 -20.84 -12.56 -19.31
N ASP A 103 -20.76 -11.36 -19.90
CA ASP A 103 -19.69 -10.90 -20.80
C ASP A 103 -18.49 -10.28 -20.05
N THR A 104 -18.49 -10.31 -18.72
CA THR A 104 -17.41 -9.72 -17.91
C THR A 104 -16.12 -10.49 -18.16
N LYS A 105 -15.13 -9.82 -18.73
CA LYS A 105 -13.79 -10.37 -18.94
C LYS A 105 -13.16 -10.80 -17.61
N GLN A 106 -12.46 -11.93 -17.63
CA GLN A 106 -11.67 -12.38 -16.49
C GLN A 106 -10.62 -11.31 -16.11
N GLN A 107 -10.59 -10.92 -14.84
CA GLN A 107 -9.58 -9.99 -14.32
C GLN A 107 -8.93 -10.54 -13.07
N ASN A 108 -7.62 -10.34 -12.98
CA ASN A 108 -6.82 -10.52 -11.78
C ASN A 108 -5.67 -9.51 -11.93
N VAL A 109 -5.82 -8.36 -11.29
CA VAL A 109 -4.88 -7.25 -11.40
C VAL A 109 -4.60 -6.70 -10.02
N VAL A 110 -3.31 -6.60 -9.70
CA VAL A 110 -2.80 -5.97 -8.48
C VAL A 110 -1.92 -4.81 -8.88
N GLN A 111 -2.04 -3.69 -8.17
CA GLN A 111 -1.09 -2.58 -8.21
C GLN A 111 -0.78 -2.14 -6.78
N ILE A 112 0.51 -2.15 -6.43
CA ILE A 112 0.99 -1.80 -5.09
C ILE A 112 2.17 -0.83 -5.23
N THR A 113 2.19 0.20 -4.39
CA THR A 113 3.40 0.96 -4.07
C THR A 113 3.73 0.71 -2.61
N GLY A 114 4.98 0.34 -2.34
CA GLY A 114 5.46 0.05 -1.00
C GLY A 114 6.96 -0.14 -0.95
N GLU A 115 7.47 -0.52 0.21
CA GLU A 115 8.91 -0.69 0.43
C GLU A 115 9.28 -2.18 0.43
N ILE A 116 10.39 -2.53 -0.22
CA ILE A 116 10.98 -3.88 -0.08
C ILE A 116 11.45 -4.06 1.36
N ILE A 117 11.21 -5.24 1.92
CA ILE A 117 11.64 -5.58 3.28
C ILE A 117 12.31 -6.95 3.32
N GLY A 118 13.38 -7.03 4.11
CA GLY A 118 14.23 -8.22 4.19
C GLY A 118 14.96 -8.57 2.89
N LYS A 119 15.74 -9.64 2.96
CA LYS A 119 16.42 -10.21 1.78
C LYS A 119 15.44 -11.03 0.96
N THR A 120 15.57 -10.91 -0.35
CA THR A 120 14.86 -11.75 -1.33
C THR A 120 15.59 -13.08 -1.51
N ASN A 121 14.85 -14.12 -1.87
CA ASN A 121 15.39 -15.43 -2.15
C ASN A 121 15.41 -15.69 -3.66
N LEU A 122 16.49 -15.29 -4.35
CA LEU A 122 16.69 -15.55 -5.77
C LEU A 122 17.19 -16.98 -6.00
N LYS A 123 16.52 -17.71 -6.87
CA LYS A 123 16.89 -19.06 -7.30
C LYS A 123 16.86 -19.16 -8.81
N GLU A 124 17.82 -19.86 -9.37
CA GLU A 124 17.78 -20.32 -10.75
C GLU A 124 17.10 -21.68 -10.80
N ARG A 125 16.12 -21.82 -11.69
CA ARG A 125 15.44 -23.10 -11.94
C ARG A 125 16.24 -23.90 -12.97
N THR A 126 16.06 -25.22 -12.99
CA THR A 126 16.66 -26.11 -14.00
C THR A 126 16.39 -25.69 -15.46
N SER A 127 15.32 -24.94 -15.70
CA SER A 127 15.00 -24.37 -17.01
C SER A 127 15.82 -23.11 -17.37
N GLY A 128 16.78 -22.68 -16.54
CA GLY A 128 17.51 -21.41 -16.69
C GLY A 128 16.70 -20.15 -16.37
N ARG A 129 15.48 -20.31 -15.85
CA ARG A 129 14.62 -19.18 -15.45
C ARG A 129 14.89 -18.78 -14.01
N PHE A 130 14.80 -17.49 -13.72
CA PHE A 130 15.01 -16.98 -12.36
C PHE A 130 13.69 -16.78 -11.63
N VAL A 131 13.67 -17.05 -10.34
CA VAL A 131 12.54 -16.75 -9.45
C VAL A 131 13.08 -16.07 -8.18
N ALA A 132 12.44 -14.98 -7.76
CA ALA A 132 12.76 -14.33 -6.49
C ALA A 132 11.49 -14.19 -5.65
N GLU A 133 11.54 -14.70 -4.43
CA GLU A 133 10.51 -14.50 -3.42
C GLU A 133 10.91 -13.36 -2.48
N GLY A 134 9.98 -12.47 -2.16
CA GLY A 134 10.21 -11.32 -1.28
C GLY A 134 8.94 -10.86 -0.57
N GLN A 135 9.05 -9.76 0.16
CA GLN A 135 7.92 -9.11 0.82
C GLN A 135 7.93 -7.60 0.59
N VAL A 136 6.74 -7.02 0.47
CA VAL A 136 6.55 -5.58 0.28
C VAL A 136 5.73 -5.03 1.44
N LYS A 137 6.28 -4.02 2.12
CA LYS A 137 5.62 -3.29 3.20
C LYS A 137 4.79 -2.15 2.61
N VAL A 138 3.49 -2.20 2.83
CA VAL A 138 2.50 -1.28 2.27
C VAL A 138 1.81 -0.54 3.42
N LYS A 139 2.01 0.77 3.49
CA LYS A 139 1.37 1.65 4.48
C LYS A 139 -0.15 1.67 4.28
N ARG A 140 -0.90 1.57 5.38
CA ARG A 140 -2.36 1.71 5.37
C ARG A 140 -2.75 3.20 5.28
N ASN A 141 -3.98 3.49 4.86
CA ASN A 141 -4.57 4.85 4.90
C ASN A 141 -4.87 5.33 6.35
N GLY A 142 -4.15 4.80 7.33
CA GLY A 142 -4.32 4.99 8.77
C GLY A 142 -3.08 4.43 9.48
N THR A 143 -3.29 3.68 10.56
CA THR A 143 -2.18 3.09 11.33
C THR A 143 -1.75 1.74 10.78
N GLY A 144 -0.45 1.48 10.84
CA GLY A 144 0.15 0.19 10.53
C GLY A 144 0.48 -0.04 9.06
N PHE A 145 0.93 -1.26 8.78
CA PHE A 145 1.44 -1.69 7.49
C PHE A 145 0.91 -3.09 7.16
N ASP A 146 0.68 -3.33 5.88
CA ASP A 146 0.48 -4.65 5.31
C ASP A 146 1.80 -5.18 4.76
N PHE A 147 2.04 -6.47 4.89
CA PHE A 147 3.29 -7.12 4.51
C PHE A 147 2.99 -8.18 3.44
N ILE A 148 2.97 -7.77 2.17
CA ILE A 148 2.48 -8.56 1.06
C ILE A 148 3.61 -9.44 0.51
N PRO A 149 3.48 -10.78 0.52
CA PRO A 149 4.41 -11.67 -0.17
C PRO A 149 4.33 -11.45 -1.67
N VAL A 150 5.49 -11.40 -2.32
CA VAL A 150 5.61 -11.23 -3.76
C VAL A 150 6.54 -12.28 -4.34
N VAL A 151 6.23 -12.72 -5.55
CA VAL A 151 7.09 -13.60 -6.34
C VAL A 151 7.33 -12.95 -7.70
N ALA A 152 8.58 -12.80 -8.08
CA ALA A 152 8.99 -12.23 -9.36
C ALA A 152 9.73 -13.29 -10.18
N PHE A 153 9.67 -13.15 -11.51
CA PHE A 153 10.31 -14.06 -12.45
C PHE A 153 11.30 -13.31 -13.34
N ASP A 154 12.35 -14.01 -13.76
CA ASP A 154 13.34 -13.58 -14.74
C ASP A 154 13.94 -12.19 -14.42
N ASP A 155 13.81 -11.20 -15.30
CA ASP A 155 14.42 -9.88 -15.09
C ASP A 155 13.86 -9.16 -13.85
N TYR A 156 12.57 -9.34 -13.56
CA TYR A 156 11.98 -8.80 -12.34
C TYR A 156 12.47 -9.55 -11.10
N ALA A 157 12.80 -10.83 -11.20
CA ALA A 157 13.43 -11.56 -10.10
C ALA A 157 14.81 -10.98 -9.77
N LYS A 158 15.62 -10.72 -10.81
CA LYS A 158 16.94 -10.09 -10.66
C LYS A 158 16.82 -8.66 -10.12
N LEU A 159 15.87 -7.87 -10.61
CA LEU A 159 15.63 -6.49 -10.14
C LEU A 159 15.19 -6.48 -8.68
N LEU A 160 14.20 -7.32 -8.31
CA LEU A 160 13.74 -7.46 -6.94
C LEU A 160 14.89 -7.84 -6.01
N ASN A 161 15.78 -8.74 -6.46
CA ASN A 161 16.91 -9.19 -5.65
C ASN A 161 18.06 -8.20 -5.50
N LYS A 162 18.20 -7.26 -6.44
CA LYS A 162 19.22 -6.20 -6.36
C LYS A 162 18.78 -5.00 -5.53
N ALA A 163 17.48 -4.82 -5.33
CA ALA A 163 16.97 -3.68 -4.59
C ALA A 163 17.27 -3.80 -3.10
N GLU A 164 17.68 -2.69 -2.49
CA GLU A 164 18.00 -2.64 -1.07
C GLU A 164 16.73 -2.67 -0.20
N GLU A 165 16.87 -3.12 1.04
CA GLU A 165 15.79 -3.02 2.02
C GLU A 165 15.38 -1.54 2.24
N GLY A 166 14.08 -1.30 2.35
CA GLY A 166 13.50 0.04 2.45
C GLY A 166 13.47 0.80 1.12
N THR A 167 13.75 0.15 -0.01
CA THR A 167 13.58 0.77 -1.33
C THR A 167 12.11 0.84 -1.70
N GLU A 168 11.63 2.03 -2.07
CA GLU A 168 10.26 2.22 -2.57
C GLU A 168 10.16 1.65 -4.00
N ILE A 169 9.13 0.85 -4.20
CA ILE A 169 8.82 0.20 -5.46
C ILE A 169 7.36 0.38 -5.79
N THR A 170 7.06 0.45 -7.09
CA THR A 170 5.72 0.27 -7.62
C THR A 170 5.68 -1.03 -8.43
N LEU A 171 4.81 -1.95 -8.05
CA LEU A 171 4.61 -3.22 -8.75
C LEU A 171 3.21 -3.31 -9.35
N LYS A 172 3.14 -4.02 -10.47
CA LYS A 172 1.90 -4.57 -11.01
C LYS A 172 2.02 -6.09 -11.08
N GLY A 173 0.92 -6.77 -10.83
CA GLY A 173 0.93 -8.21 -10.76
C GLY A 173 -0.45 -8.84 -10.72
N ARG A 174 -0.47 -10.10 -10.29
CA ARG A 174 -1.66 -10.95 -10.17
C ARG A 174 -1.61 -11.68 -8.84
N ILE A 175 -2.75 -11.90 -8.19
CA ILE A 175 -2.80 -12.76 -7.00
C ILE A 175 -2.68 -14.21 -7.43
N HIS A 176 -1.85 -14.96 -6.72
CA HIS A 176 -1.76 -16.40 -6.78
C HIS A 176 -2.05 -17.00 -5.42
N SER A 177 -2.73 -18.15 -5.43
CA SER A 177 -2.93 -18.96 -4.24
C SER A 177 -1.98 -20.16 -4.26
N ARG A 178 -1.24 -20.37 -3.18
CA ARG A 178 -0.33 -21.49 -3.00
C ARG A 178 -0.80 -22.38 -1.86
N ALA A 179 -1.00 -23.67 -2.14
CA ALA A 179 -1.22 -24.66 -1.10
C ALA A 179 0.11 -24.93 -0.37
N PHE A 180 0.04 -25.08 0.94
CA PHE A 180 1.17 -25.49 1.77
C PHE A 180 0.69 -26.39 2.89
N ASP A 181 1.56 -27.30 3.30
CA ASP A 181 1.34 -28.17 4.42
C ASP A 181 1.67 -27.43 5.71
N PHE A 182 0.65 -27.25 6.57
CA PHE A 182 0.80 -26.59 7.85
C PHE A 182 0.85 -27.65 8.95
N LYS A 183 2.03 -27.79 9.55
CA LYS A 183 2.26 -28.68 10.69
C LYS A 183 1.89 -28.00 12.00
N TYR A 184 1.17 -28.69 12.87
CA TYR A 184 0.81 -28.24 14.20
C TYR A 184 0.81 -29.39 15.20
N GLU A 185 0.84 -29.07 16.49
CA GLU A 185 0.76 -30.07 17.55
C GLU A 185 -0.65 -30.07 18.13
N GLU A 186 -1.21 -31.25 18.32
CA GLU A 186 -2.49 -31.45 19.00
C GLU A 186 -2.39 -32.70 19.88
N ASN A 187 -2.61 -32.54 21.18
CA ASN A 187 -2.48 -33.60 22.19
C ASN A 187 -1.10 -34.29 22.22
N GLY A 188 -0.02 -33.55 21.93
CA GLY A 188 1.35 -34.08 21.91
C GLY A 188 1.73 -34.81 20.60
N GLU A 189 0.84 -34.85 19.61
CA GLU A 189 1.09 -35.46 18.31
C GLU A 189 1.26 -34.39 17.22
N GLU A 190 2.24 -34.57 16.32
CA GLU A 190 2.39 -33.74 15.12
C GLU A 190 1.29 -34.08 14.11
N LYS A 191 0.46 -33.10 13.77
CA LYS A 191 -0.57 -33.17 12.73
C LYS A 191 -0.26 -32.22 11.59
N GLU A 192 -0.83 -32.50 10.43
CA GLU A 192 -0.63 -31.72 9.22
C GLU A 192 -1.97 -31.42 8.54
N VAL A 193 -2.15 -30.17 8.14
CA VAL A 193 -3.35 -29.70 7.43
C VAL A 193 -2.93 -28.84 6.24
N LYS A 194 -3.57 -29.05 5.09
CA LYS A 194 -3.36 -28.19 3.92
C LYS A 194 -3.98 -26.82 4.13
N ARG A 195 -3.20 -25.77 3.86
CA ARG A 195 -3.63 -24.38 3.92
C ARG A 195 -3.31 -23.66 2.63
N ILE A 196 -4.01 -22.54 2.42
CA ILE A 196 -3.80 -21.66 1.27
C ILE A 196 -3.18 -20.35 1.77
N ALA A 197 -2.04 -19.99 1.16
CA ALA A 197 -1.42 -18.68 1.27
C ALA A 197 -1.64 -17.89 -0.02
N LEU A 198 -1.72 -16.57 0.07
CA LEU A 198 -1.78 -15.69 -1.10
C LEU A 198 -0.47 -14.93 -1.25
N GLU A 199 -0.05 -14.77 -2.51
CA GLU A 199 1.11 -13.98 -2.92
C GLU A 199 0.80 -13.21 -4.20
N VAL A 200 1.60 -12.19 -4.52
CA VAL A 200 1.48 -11.43 -5.76
C VAL A 200 2.58 -11.84 -6.73
N GLY A 201 2.18 -12.41 -7.86
CA GLY A 201 3.04 -12.66 -9.00
C GLY A 201 3.31 -11.36 -9.74
N VAL A 202 4.56 -10.91 -9.73
CA VAL A 202 5.01 -9.65 -10.32
C VAL A 202 5.20 -9.81 -11.82
N HIS A 203 4.56 -8.93 -12.61
CA HIS A 203 4.78 -8.83 -14.06
C HIS A 203 5.31 -7.47 -14.51
N LYS A 204 5.40 -6.53 -13.57
CA LYS A 204 6.03 -5.22 -13.75
C LYS A 204 6.51 -4.75 -12.39
N LEU A 205 7.76 -4.32 -12.32
CA LEU A 205 8.38 -3.75 -11.14
C LEU A 205 9.13 -2.49 -11.55
N GLU A 206 8.79 -1.38 -10.89
CA GLU A 206 9.45 -0.09 -11.01
C GLU A 206 10.10 0.20 -9.66
N VAL A 207 11.38 0.52 -9.67
CA VAL A 207 12.15 0.90 -8.49
C VAL A 207 12.30 2.41 -8.53
N GLU A 208 11.86 3.11 -7.48
CA GLU A 208 12.12 4.54 -7.38
C GLU A 208 13.59 4.72 -6.96
N ALA A 209 14.35 5.44 -7.79
CA ALA A 209 15.74 5.75 -7.46
C ALA A 209 15.74 6.61 -6.19
N LYS A 210 16.43 6.14 -5.14
CA LYS A 210 16.84 7.02 -4.05
C LYS A 210 17.89 7.96 -4.63
N GLU A 211 17.60 9.25 -4.73
CA GLU A 211 18.66 10.25 -4.92
C GLU A 211 19.68 10.08 -3.77
N ASP A 212 20.97 10.06 -4.10
CA ASP A 212 22.04 9.77 -3.14
C ASP A 212 21.95 10.62 -1.86
N VAL A 213 22.00 9.93 -0.72
CA VAL A 213 21.75 10.41 0.65
C VAL A 213 22.81 11.42 1.16
N GLN A 214 23.74 11.88 0.33
CA GLN A 214 24.62 12.99 0.69
C GLN A 214 23.84 14.31 0.91
N ASN A 215 22.66 14.45 0.29
CA ASN A 215 21.79 15.64 0.41
C ASN A 215 20.74 15.56 1.56
N GLU A 216 20.55 14.40 2.19
CA GLU A 216 19.43 14.17 3.13
C GLU A 216 19.74 14.59 4.58
N LYS A 217 21.00 14.51 5.03
CA LYS A 217 21.40 14.99 6.37
C LYS A 217 21.20 16.50 6.52
N ASP A 218 21.42 17.27 5.45
CA ASP A 218 21.20 18.71 5.44
C ASP A 218 19.70 19.09 5.34
N THR A 219 18.87 18.17 4.85
CA THR A 219 17.44 18.42 4.60
C THR A 219 16.58 18.06 5.82
N LYS A 220 16.94 17.01 6.57
CA LYS A 220 16.26 16.63 7.83
C LYS A 220 16.46 17.63 8.97
N LEU A 221 17.63 18.28 9.06
CA LEU A 221 17.85 19.36 10.03
C LEU A 221 17.03 20.63 9.69
N GLY A 222 16.63 20.79 8.42
CA GLY A 222 15.79 21.90 7.95
C GLY A 222 14.30 21.70 8.21
N LEU A 223 13.80 20.47 8.11
CA LEU A 223 12.36 20.15 8.26
C LEU A 223 11.87 20.13 9.71
N GLN A 224 12.74 19.91 10.68
CA GLN A 224 12.37 19.90 12.11
C GLN A 224 12.10 21.32 12.67
N LEU A 225 12.32 22.38 11.88
CA LEU A 225 12.12 23.79 12.27
C LEU A 225 10.99 24.51 11.51
N GLY A 226 10.13 23.80 10.78
CA GLY A 226 8.87 24.36 10.28
C GLY A 226 8.98 25.42 9.16
N TYR A 227 10.11 25.53 8.47
CA TYR A 227 10.26 26.42 7.31
C TYR A 227 10.26 25.62 6.00
N ARG A 228 9.34 25.94 5.09
CA ARG A 228 9.50 25.52 3.68
C ARG A 228 10.72 26.26 3.12
N ARG A 229 11.73 25.51 2.68
CA ARG A 229 12.88 26.05 1.94
C ARG A 229 12.35 26.84 0.74
N ILE A 230 12.75 28.10 0.64
CA ILE A 230 12.69 28.90 -0.57
C ILE A 230 14.11 28.87 -1.14
N ASP A 231 14.29 28.46 -2.40
CA ASP A 231 15.62 28.51 -3.03
C ASP A 231 16.07 29.97 -3.26
N LYS A 232 17.35 30.18 -3.56
CA LYS A 232 17.94 31.52 -3.72
C LYS A 232 17.34 32.31 -4.91
N GLN A 233 16.87 31.62 -5.95
CA GLN A 233 16.21 32.24 -7.09
C GLN A 233 14.80 32.69 -6.71
N HIS A 234 14.05 31.88 -5.96
CA HIS A 234 12.76 32.27 -5.40
C HIS A 234 12.89 33.39 -4.36
N TYR A 235 13.93 33.42 -3.52
CA TYR A 235 14.16 34.51 -2.59
C TYR A 235 14.37 35.84 -3.33
N ASN A 236 15.21 35.84 -4.36
CA ASN A 236 15.47 37.04 -5.18
C ASN A 236 14.21 37.48 -5.94
N LEU A 237 13.43 36.54 -6.48
CA LEU A 237 12.17 36.79 -7.18
C LEU A 237 11.10 37.38 -6.26
N VAL A 238 10.94 36.83 -5.05
CA VAL A 238 9.98 37.33 -4.06
C VAL A 238 10.44 38.70 -3.55
N SER A 239 11.74 38.90 -3.31
CA SER A 239 12.30 40.17 -2.89
C SER A 239 12.18 41.26 -3.97
N SER A 240 12.20 40.91 -5.26
CA SER A 240 12.00 41.86 -6.36
C SER A 240 10.52 42.17 -6.64
N MET A 241 9.60 41.38 -6.11
CA MET A 241 8.15 41.50 -6.29
C MET A 241 7.44 42.22 -5.15
N MET A 242 8.16 42.57 -4.06
CA MET A 242 7.59 43.25 -2.91
C MET A 242 7.85 44.76 -2.99
N ASP A 243 6.78 45.55 -3.08
CA ASP A 243 6.82 47.01 -2.92
C ASP A 243 7.22 47.41 -1.48
N ASN A 244 7.68 48.66 -1.32
CA ASN A 244 8.38 49.26 -0.15
C ASN A 244 7.72 49.14 1.25
N ASP A 245 6.61 48.41 1.41
CA ASP A 245 5.87 48.25 2.66
C ASP A 245 6.35 47.08 3.54
N TYR A 246 7.36 46.32 3.09
CA TYR A 246 7.94 45.19 3.80
C TYR A 246 9.37 45.51 4.25
N GLU A 247 9.63 45.43 5.56
CA GLU A 247 10.98 45.55 6.10
C GLU A 247 11.55 44.17 6.43
N LEU A 248 12.69 43.83 5.81
CA LEU A 248 13.31 42.52 5.93
C LEU A 248 14.25 42.52 7.14
N VAL A 249 13.71 42.21 8.32
CA VAL A 249 14.50 42.22 9.57
C VAL A 249 15.10 40.84 9.83
N ALA A 250 16.35 40.65 9.43
CA ALA A 250 17.12 39.46 9.75
C ALA A 250 18.05 39.74 10.95
N ARG A 251 17.78 39.17 12.14
CA ARG A 251 18.73 39.19 13.27
C ARG A 251 19.47 37.86 13.41
N LYS A 252 20.80 37.93 13.51
CA LYS A 252 21.70 36.79 13.66
C LYS A 252 21.61 36.26 15.08
N SER A 253 21.19 35.01 15.27
CA SER A 253 21.33 34.36 16.57
C SER A 253 22.80 33.97 16.81
N SER A 254 23.18 33.74 18.08
CA SER A 254 24.51 33.30 18.50
C SER A 254 24.98 31.98 17.86
N LYS A 255 24.09 31.27 17.14
CA LYS A 255 24.37 30.06 16.34
C LYS A 255 24.33 30.31 14.83
N GLY A 256 24.39 31.57 14.39
CA GLY A 256 24.53 31.95 12.98
C GLY A 256 23.29 31.78 12.10
N LYS A 257 22.07 31.77 12.67
CA LYS A 257 20.81 31.66 11.89
C LYS A 257 20.02 32.99 11.91
N TYR A 258 19.34 33.32 10.80
CA TYR A 258 18.44 34.46 10.65
C TYR A 258 16.97 33.99 10.50
N PRO A 259 15.99 34.53 11.24
CA PRO A 259 14.57 34.25 10.99
C PRO A 259 13.80 35.43 10.37
N VAL A 260 12.97 35.09 9.38
CA VAL A 260 11.61 35.56 8.98
C VAL A 260 11.28 37.06 8.81
N HIS A 261 10.56 37.34 7.71
CA HIS A 261 9.94 38.61 7.35
C HIS A 261 8.87 39.10 8.34
N LEU A 262 8.84 40.40 8.64
CA LEU A 262 7.83 41.08 9.45
C LEU A 262 7.06 42.09 8.60
N LEU A 263 5.74 42.09 8.69
CA LEU A 263 4.91 43.20 8.23
C LEU A 263 4.84 44.27 9.33
N LYS A 264 4.89 45.55 8.95
CA LYS A 264 4.87 46.70 9.87
C LYS A 264 3.57 46.79 10.71
N THR A 265 2.53 46.05 10.34
CA THR A 265 1.21 46.04 10.99
C THR A 265 1.00 44.89 12.00
N GLY A 266 1.99 44.01 12.21
CA GLY A 266 1.99 43.09 13.36
C GLY A 266 1.03 41.90 13.32
N THR A 267 0.46 41.53 12.15
CA THR A 267 -0.43 40.35 12.04
C THR A 267 0.22 39.20 11.25
N PHE A 268 0.17 37.98 11.80
CA PHE A 268 0.63 36.75 11.12
C PHE A 268 -0.51 36.16 10.27
N HIS A 269 -0.23 35.86 8.99
CA HIS A 269 -1.12 35.05 8.16
C HIS A 269 -0.47 33.72 7.77
N TYR A 270 -1.17 32.62 8.06
CA TYR A 270 -0.82 31.26 7.59
C TYR A 270 -1.11 31.11 6.08
N LEU A 271 -0.39 30.17 5.48
CA LEU A 271 -0.10 29.91 4.06
C LEU A 271 -1.27 29.78 3.03
N ASP A 272 -2.48 30.28 3.30
CA ASP A 272 -3.61 30.25 2.34
C ASP A 272 -3.64 31.44 1.38
N SER A 273 -2.99 32.57 1.74
CA SER A 273 -2.89 33.76 0.88
C SER A 273 -1.95 33.58 -0.32
N VAL A 274 -0.96 32.68 -0.23
CA VAL A 274 0.00 32.40 -1.32
C VAL A 274 -0.62 31.56 -2.44
N ILE A 275 -1.58 30.69 -2.10
CA ILE A 275 -2.34 29.92 -3.11
C ILE A 275 -3.32 30.84 -3.87
N LYS A 276 -3.87 31.86 -3.19
CA LYS A 276 -4.72 32.89 -3.81
C LYS A 276 -3.95 33.76 -4.80
N ALA A 277 -2.70 34.12 -4.48
CA ALA A 277 -1.82 34.84 -5.40
C ALA A 277 -1.51 34.00 -6.66
N LYS A 278 -1.25 32.69 -6.52
CA LYS A 278 -1.04 31.78 -7.66
C LYS A 278 -2.26 31.66 -8.58
N ARG A 279 -3.48 31.81 -8.06
CA ARG A 279 -4.72 31.80 -8.88
C ARG A 279 -4.96 33.11 -9.63
N MET A 280 -4.60 34.25 -9.05
CA MET A 280 -4.72 35.55 -9.74
C MET A 280 -3.75 35.70 -10.91
N VAL A 281 -2.54 35.14 -10.82
CA VAL A 281 -1.55 35.19 -11.92
C VAL A 281 -1.99 34.37 -13.14
N ASN A 282 -2.66 33.23 -12.93
CA ASN A 282 -3.14 32.38 -14.02
C ASN A 282 -4.44 32.87 -14.70
N MET A 283 -5.12 33.89 -14.16
CA MET A 283 -6.29 34.50 -14.79
C MET A 283 -5.96 35.67 -15.73
N ASN A 284 -4.71 36.17 -15.72
CA ASN A 284 -4.28 37.28 -16.59
C ASN A 284 -3.38 36.83 -17.76
N TYR A 285 -3.33 35.52 -18.04
CA TYR A 285 -2.60 34.93 -19.18
C TYR A 285 -3.46 33.94 -20.00
N MET A 286 -4.77 34.19 -20.08
CA MET A 286 -5.66 33.68 -21.13
C MET A 286 -6.61 34.79 -21.58
#